data_AF-A0A1G1V7Y1-F1
#
_entry.id   AF-A0A1G1V7Y1-F1
#
_cell.length_a   1.000
_cell.length_b   1.000
_cell.length_c   1.000
_cell.angle_alpha   90.00
_cell.angle_beta   90.00
_cell.angle_gamma   90.00
#
_symmetry.space_group_name_H-M   'P 1'
#
loop_
_entity.id
_entity.type
_entity.pdbx_description
1 polymer ?
#
loop_
_entity_poly.entity_id
_entity_poly.type
_entity_poly.pdbx_seq_one_letter_code
_entity_poly.pdbx_strand_id
1 'polypeptide(L)' 'MKQLIKNIQDWLLEDGRCTSCGSALAEGVKERYGNETYIVCSCLRLYVYDRQMKVFTKCESECSLRQEELNNNGKITA' A
#
# COMPACT_ATOMS: atom_id res chain seq x y z
N MET A 1 23.57 14.67 -7.44
CA MET A 1 23.01 13.97 -6.26
C MET A 1 21.51 13.73 -6.45
N LYS A 2 21.12 12.67 -7.17
CA LYS A 2 19.70 12.23 -7.27
C LYS A 2 19.55 10.70 -7.19
N GLN A 3 20.65 9.94 -7.19
CA GLN A 3 20.62 8.48 -7.31
C GLN A 3 20.64 7.75 -5.94
N LEU A 4 21.15 8.39 -4.88
CA LEU A 4 21.27 7.73 -3.56
C LEU A 4 19.96 7.74 -2.75
N ILE A 5 19.08 8.71 -3.00
CA ILE A 5 17.83 8.93 -2.24
C ILE A 5 16.70 8.01 -2.75
N LYS A 6 16.80 7.50 -3.98
CA LYS A 6 15.81 6.60 -4.57
C LYS A 6 15.78 5.24 -3.84
N ASN A 7 16.94 4.74 -3.42
CA ASN A 7 17.08 3.41 -2.84
C ASN A 7 16.40 3.24 -1.47
N ILE A 8 16.30 4.29 -0.65
CA ILE A 8 15.73 4.14 0.70
C ILE A 8 14.21 4.00 0.63
N GLN A 9 13.55 4.74 -0.28
CA GLN A 9 12.10 4.65 -0.42
C GLN A 9 11.68 3.31 -1.00
N ASP A 10 12.43 2.79 -1.98
CA ASP A 10 12.19 1.46 -2.54
C ASP A 10 12.49 0.37 -1.50
N TRP A 11 13.62 0.48 -0.76
CA TRP A 11 13.97 -0.44 0.31
C TRP A 11 12.92 -0.46 1.43
N LEU A 12 12.38 0.68 1.85
CA LEU A 12 11.31 0.74 2.84
C LEU A 12 10.09 -0.06 2.36
N LEU A 13 9.76 0.03 1.09
CA LEU A 13 8.62 -0.68 0.52
C LEU A 13 8.87 -2.20 0.45
N GLU A 14 10.09 -2.62 0.09
CA GLU A 14 10.51 -4.02 0.12
C GLU A 14 10.55 -4.60 1.56
N ASP A 15 10.95 -3.80 2.55
CA ASP A 15 10.88 -4.14 3.98
C ASP A 15 9.44 -4.17 4.51
N GLY A 16 8.45 -3.81 3.69
CA GLY A 16 7.04 -3.78 4.08
C GLY A 16 6.70 -2.60 4.97
N ARG A 17 7.35 -1.45 4.77
CA ARG A 17 7.11 -0.19 5.48
C ARG A 17 6.53 0.89 4.58
N CYS A 18 5.80 1.80 5.20
CA CYS A 18 5.29 2.97 4.52
C CYS A 18 6.44 3.91 4.15
N THR A 19 6.56 4.19 2.86
CA THR A 19 7.54 5.13 2.30
C THR A 19 7.34 6.60 2.70
N SER A 20 6.32 6.93 3.51
CA SER A 20 6.11 8.27 4.10
C SER A 20 6.47 8.35 5.56
N CYS A 21 5.85 7.50 6.39
CA CYS A 21 5.91 7.61 7.84
C CYS A 21 6.80 6.52 8.46
N GLY A 22 7.31 5.57 7.68
CA GLY A 22 8.17 4.48 8.14
C GLY A 22 7.45 3.39 8.95
N SER A 23 6.15 3.55 9.21
CA SER A 23 5.33 2.55 9.91
C SER A 23 5.26 1.25 9.13
N ALA A 24 5.18 0.12 9.83
CA ALA A 24 5.05 -1.18 9.18
C ALA A 24 3.68 -1.29 8.49
N LEU A 25 3.66 -1.63 7.20
CA LEU A 25 2.43 -1.95 6.47
C LEU A 25 1.72 -3.17 7.09
N ALA A 26 2.45 -3.97 7.87
CA ALA A 26 1.89 -5.06 8.65
C ALA A 26 0.84 -4.60 9.69
N GLU A 27 0.94 -3.37 10.20
CA GLU A 27 0.05 -2.79 11.21
C GLU A 27 -1.14 -2.01 10.61
N GLY A 28 -1.12 -1.79 9.29
CA GLY A 28 -2.19 -1.10 8.58
C GLY A 28 -3.46 -1.96 8.42
N VAL A 29 -4.54 -1.31 7.98
CA VAL A 29 -5.79 -2.00 7.63
C VAL A 29 -5.56 -2.76 6.34
N LYS A 30 -5.77 -4.08 6.36
CA LYS A 30 -5.54 -4.95 5.20
C LYS A 30 -6.84 -5.52 4.68
N GLU A 31 -7.02 -5.43 3.39
CA GLU A 31 -8.12 -6.03 2.69
C GLU A 31 -7.64 -6.92 1.55
N ARG A 32 -8.10 -8.16 1.54
CA ARG A 32 -7.69 -9.16 0.57
C ARG A 32 -8.69 -9.19 -0.59
N TYR A 33 -8.18 -9.07 -1.81
CA TYR A 33 -8.99 -9.22 -3.02
C TYR A 33 -8.26 -10.10 -4.05
N GLY A 34 -8.72 -11.33 -4.22
CA GLY A 34 -8.07 -12.30 -5.11
C GLY A 34 -6.59 -12.53 -4.75
N ASN A 35 -5.69 -12.19 -5.66
CA ASN A 35 -4.24 -12.30 -5.49
C ASN A 35 -3.60 -11.07 -4.85
N GLU A 36 -4.34 -9.97 -4.75
CA GLU A 36 -3.85 -8.72 -4.21
C GLU A 36 -4.29 -8.55 -2.75
N THR A 37 -3.53 -7.74 -2.02
CA THR A 37 -3.86 -7.29 -0.67
C THR A 37 -3.70 -5.79 -0.61
N TYR A 38 -4.80 -5.08 -0.46
CA TYR A 38 -4.85 -3.66 -0.23
C TYR A 38 -4.47 -3.39 1.21
N ILE A 39 -3.59 -2.43 1.44
CA ILE A 39 -3.09 -2.08 2.76
C ILE A 39 -3.15 -0.57 2.89
N VAL A 40 -3.96 -0.11 3.84
CA VAL A 40 -4.04 1.29 4.21
C VAL A 40 -3.15 1.50 5.43
N CYS A 41 -2.10 2.31 5.26
CA CYS A 41 -1.27 2.72 6.38
C CYS A 41 -2.04 3.68 7.30
N SER A 42 -1.64 3.78 8.57
CA SER A 42 -2.16 4.77 9.52
C SER A 42 -2.03 6.23 9.05
N CYS A 43 -1.08 6.53 8.15
CA CYS A 43 -0.92 7.84 7.52
C CYS A 43 -1.84 8.05 6.29
N LEU A 44 -2.82 7.17 6.08
CA LEU A 44 -3.82 7.19 5.01
C LEU A 44 -3.28 6.92 3.60
N ARG A 45 -2.06 6.39 3.47
CA ARG A 45 -1.52 5.92 2.18
C ARG A 45 -1.95 4.50 1.87
N LEU A 46 -2.35 4.28 0.63
CA LEU A 46 -2.76 2.98 0.11
C LEU A 46 -1.61 2.28 -0.61
N TYR A 47 -1.46 1.00 -0.31
CA TYR A 47 -0.50 0.10 -0.92
C TYR A 47 -1.21 -1.16 -1.38
N VAL A 48 -0.66 -1.79 -2.42
CA VAL A 48 -1.15 -3.07 -2.93
C VAL A 48 0.00 -4.05 -2.86
N TYR A 49 -0.25 -5.17 -2.21
CA TYR A 49 0.67 -6.30 -2.19
C TYR A 49 0.18 -7.38 -3.13
N ASP A 50 0.91 -7.61 -4.22
CA ASP A 50 0.69 -8.72 -5.12
C ASP A 50 1.32 -9.98 -4.51
N ARG A 51 0.51 -11.01 -4.21
CA ARG A 51 1.03 -12.27 -3.65
C ARG A 51 1.72 -13.18 -4.66
N GLN A 52 1.37 -13.08 -5.94
CA GLN A 52 2.03 -13.87 -6.98
C GLN A 52 3.46 -13.38 -7.19
N MET A 53 3.63 -12.06 -7.29
CA MET A 53 4.94 -11.45 -7.49
C MET A 53 5.68 -11.18 -6.17
N LYS A 54 4.97 -11.18 -5.03
CA LYS A 54 5.46 -10.80 -3.69
C LYS A 54 6.01 -9.37 -3.66
N VAL A 55 5.41 -8.47 -4.43
CA VAL A 55 5.84 -7.07 -4.56
C VAL A 55 4.79 -6.16 -3.92
N PHE A 56 5.26 -5.14 -3.19
CA PHE A 56 4.44 -4.02 -2.78
C PHE A 56 4.51 -2.90 -3.81
N THR A 57 3.35 -2.36 -4.17
CA THR A 57 3.20 -1.24 -5.08
C THR A 57 2.44 -0.12 -4.38
N LYS A 58 2.89 1.13 -4.54
CA LYS A 58 2.13 2.29 -4.09
C LYS A 58 0.88 2.46 -4.95
N CYS A 59 -0.28 2.62 -4.32
CA CYS A 59 -1.46 3.06 -5.04
C CYS A 59 -1.53 4.58 -5.03
N GLU A 60 -1.28 5.19 -6.19
CA GLU A 60 -1.46 6.63 -6.39
C GLU A 60 -2.81 6.89 -7.09
N SER A 61 -2.84 7.09 -8.40
CA SER A 61 -4.04 7.55 -9.14
C SER A 61 -4.88 6.45 -9.79
N GLU A 62 -4.29 5.32 -10.21
CA GLU A 62 -5.02 4.25 -10.94
C GLU A 62 -5.72 3.23 -10.04
N CYS A 63 -5.54 3.31 -8.71
CA CYS A 63 -6.28 2.49 -7.75
C CYS A 63 -7.76 2.87 -7.64
N SER A 64 -8.11 4.06 -8.12
CA SER A 64 -9.42 4.71 -7.93
C SER A 64 -10.58 3.84 -8.44
N LEU A 65 -10.36 3.03 -9.47
CA LEU A 65 -11.37 2.11 -10.01
C LEU A 65 -11.76 0.97 -9.05
N ARG A 66 -10.98 0.72 -7.99
CA ARG A 66 -11.29 -0.30 -6.97
C ARG A 66 -11.58 0.26 -5.58
N GLN A 67 -11.28 1.54 -5.32
CA GLN A 67 -11.74 2.20 -4.10
C GLN A 67 -13.27 2.22 -4.02
N GLU A 68 -13.97 2.28 -5.15
CA GLU A 68 -15.44 2.24 -5.21
C GLU A 68 -16.01 0.87 -4.78
N GLU A 69 -15.33 -0.24 -5.08
CA GLU A 69 -15.71 -1.57 -4.60
C GLU A 69 -15.44 -1.78 -3.10
N LEU A 70 -14.37 -1.18 -2.55
CA LEU A 70 -14.07 -1.24 -1.11
C LEU A 70 -14.98 -0.32 -0.28
N ASN A 71 -15.31 0.86 -0.82
CA ASN A 71 -16.25 1.80 -0.20
C ASN A 71 -17.68 1.25 -0.20
N ASN A 72 -18.12 0.58 -1.27
CA ASN A 72 -19.45 -0.05 -1.32
C ASN A 72 -19.60 -1.25 -0.38
N ASN A 73 -18.49 -1.84 0.08
CA ASN A 73 -18.48 -2.89 1.11
C ASN A 73 -18.30 -2.34 2.54
N GLY A 74 -18.36 -1.01 2.74
CA GLY A 74 -18.48 -0.38 4.06
C GLY A 74 -17.25 -0.48 4.97
N LYS A 75 -16.06 -0.82 4.44
CA LYS A 75 -14.86 -1.05 5.26
C LYS A 75 -13.97 0.17 5.49
N ILE A 76 -14.31 1.31 4.89
CA ILE A 76 -13.66 2.59 5.13
C ILE A 76 -14.70 3.55 5.69
N THR A 77 -15.13 3.32 6.93
CA THR A 77 -15.90 4.31 7.69
C THR A 77 -15.10 4.72 8.92
N ALA A 78 -14.70 6.01 8.89
CA ALA A 78 -14.22 6.90 9.95
C ALA A 78 -13.04 6.44 10.84
#